data_AF-A0A645D510-F1
#
_entry.id   AF-A0A645D510-F1
#
_cell.length_a   1.000
_cell.length_b   1.000
_cell.length_c   1.000
_cell.angle_alpha   90.00
_cell.angle_beta   90.00
_cell.angle_gamma   90.00
#
_symmetry.space_group_name_H-M   'P 1'
#
loop_
_entity.id
_entity.type
_entity.pdbx_description
1 polymer ?
#
loop_
_entity_poly.entity_id
_entity_poly.type
_entity_poly.pdbx_seq_one_letter_code
_entity_poly.pdbx_strand_id
1 'polypeptide(L)'
;MLGAWMIVNGINHLLPMVGLPNVYPQPLGTLHLSNTMLVSMIETGLFDYVKVAELLVGLCLVFNRFVPLALVIALPLGLVVFYNSIVLNLRFERLLSFYMAVWCTYMNVVLLFAYIRYYIPMLKFKAPVGEVQDLKLLKNIFASDDDATRR
;
A
#
# COMPACT_ATOMS: atom_id res chain seq x y z
N MET A 1 -1.57 8.76 9.26
CA MET A 1 -0.48 7.89 9.78
C MET A 1 -0.04 6.82 8.78
N LEU A 2 -0.95 6.03 8.21
CA LEU A 2 -0.61 4.97 7.24
C LEU A 2 0.21 5.50 6.03
N GLY A 3 -0.25 6.56 5.38
CA GLY A 3 0.45 7.13 4.21
C GLY A 3 1.87 7.62 4.52
N ALA A 4 2.05 8.36 5.62
CA ALA A 4 3.36 8.82 6.06
C ALA A 4 4.33 7.66 6.34
N TRP A 5 3.84 6.56 6.91
CA TRP A 5 4.65 5.37 7.17
C TRP A 5 5.09 4.67 5.87
N MET A 6 4.18 4.52 4.91
CA MET A 6 4.49 3.95 3.59
C MET A 6 5.53 4.80 2.84
N ILE A 7 5.46 6.13 2.98
CA ILE A 7 6.48 7.04 2.45
C ILE A 7 7.84 6.80 3.11
N VAL A 8 7.90 6.74 4.45
CA VAL A 8 9.17 6.53 5.17
C VAL A 8 9.81 5.20 4.77
N ASN A 9 9.03 4.11 4.67
CA ASN A 9 9.55 2.81 4.22
C ASN A 9 9.97 2.79 2.75
N GLY A 10 9.19 3.43 1.87
CA GLY A 10 9.54 3.53 0.46
C GLY A 10 10.82 4.34 0.26
N ILE A 11 10.95 5.50 0.92
CA ILE A 11 12.16 6.33 0.86
C ILE A 11 13.36 5.60 1.46
N ASN A 12 13.21 4.89 2.58
CA ASN A 12 14.32 4.14 3.19
C ASN A 12 14.92 3.09 2.24
N HIS A 13 14.12 2.57 1.30
CA HIS A 13 14.60 1.66 0.27
C HIS A 13 15.04 2.37 -1.03
N LEU A 14 14.47 3.53 -1.34
CA LEU A 14 14.89 4.33 -2.49
C LEU A 14 16.27 4.99 -2.28
N LEU A 15 16.63 5.33 -1.03
CA LEU A 15 17.93 5.90 -0.69
C LEU A 15 19.12 5.01 -1.12
N PRO A 16 19.20 3.72 -0.75
CA PRO A 16 20.26 2.84 -1.24
C PRO A 16 20.22 2.63 -2.75
N MET A 17 19.05 2.70 -3.40
CA MET A 17 18.96 2.66 -4.87
C MET A 17 19.63 3.87 -5.54
N VAL A 18 19.67 5.03 -4.85
CA VAL A 18 20.32 6.26 -5.31
C VAL A 18 21.76 6.40 -4.75
N GLY A 19 22.27 5.38 -4.05
CA GLY A 19 23.64 5.36 -3.52
C GLY A 19 23.80 6.04 -2.15
N LEU A 20 22.70 6.33 -1.45
CA LEU A 20 22.70 6.88 -0.08
C LEU A 20 22.55 5.76 0.97
N PRO A 21 23.08 5.94 2.19
CA PRO A 21 22.92 4.95 3.26
C PRO A 21 21.45 4.84 3.71
N ASN A 22 21.04 3.64 4.11
CA ASN A 22 19.70 3.40 4.67
C ASN A 22 19.54 4.19 5.99
N VAL A 23 18.38 4.80 6.18
CA VAL A 23 18.02 5.49 7.45
C VAL A 23 17.91 4.50 8.60
N TYR A 24 17.43 3.29 8.30
CA TYR A 24 17.42 2.16 9.23
C TYR A 24 17.71 0.86 8.49
N PRO A 25 18.36 -0.12 9.15
CA PRO A 25 18.68 -1.40 8.53
C PRO A 25 17.41 -2.04 7.99
N GLN A 26 17.47 -2.54 6.75
CA GLN A 26 16.33 -3.25 6.16
C GLN A 26 16.02 -4.45 7.06
N PRO A 27 14.77 -4.62 7.52
CA PRO A 27 14.41 -5.72 8.37
C PRO A 27 14.47 -7.02 7.57
N LEU A 28 15.62 -7.70 7.62
CA LEU A 28 15.76 -9.07 7.15
C LEU A 28 15.12 -10.02 8.17
N GLY A 29 14.57 -11.12 7.66
CA GLY A 29 13.92 -12.12 8.50
C GLY A 29 14.88 -12.67 9.55
N THR A 30 14.41 -12.75 10.81
CA THR A 30 15.19 -13.38 11.89
C THR A 30 15.24 -14.90 11.77
N LEU A 31 14.23 -15.49 11.13
CA LEU A 31 14.13 -16.92 10.82
C LEU A 31 14.52 -17.18 9.37
N HIS A 32 15.09 -18.37 9.11
CA HIS A 32 15.61 -18.75 7.80
C HIS A 32 14.57 -18.56 6.69
N LEU A 33 13.34 -19.04 6.86
CA LEU A 33 12.28 -18.93 5.85
C LEU A 33 11.88 -17.47 5.54
N SER A 34 11.82 -16.62 6.56
CA SER A 34 11.54 -15.19 6.39
C SER A 34 12.69 -14.48 5.66
N ASN A 35 13.93 -14.89 5.96
CA ASN A 35 15.11 -14.35 5.31
C ASN A 35 15.15 -14.76 3.83
N THR A 36 14.96 -16.04 3.52
CA THR A 36 14.94 -16.57 2.15
C THR A 36 13.90 -15.86 1.29
N MET A 37 12.68 -15.65 1.80
CA MET A 37 11.65 -14.90 1.08
C MET A 37 12.13 -13.48 0.72
N LEU A 38 12.67 -12.73 1.68
CA LEU A 38 13.10 -11.35 1.47
C LEU A 38 14.34 -11.27 0.56
N VAL A 39 15.31 -12.17 0.74
CA VAL A 39 16.51 -12.23 -0.11
C VAL A 39 16.14 -12.59 -1.54
N SER A 40 15.30 -13.59 -1.76
CA SER A 40 14.83 -13.93 -3.11
C SER A 40 14.04 -12.79 -3.76
N MET A 41 13.27 -12.00 -2.99
CA MET A 41 12.61 -10.81 -3.52
C MET A 41 13.59 -9.70 -3.90
N ILE A 42 14.69 -9.55 -3.18
CA ILE A 42 15.76 -8.60 -3.50
C ILE A 42 16.54 -9.07 -4.74
N GLU A 43 16.92 -10.34 -4.80
CA GLU A 43 17.66 -10.93 -5.91
C GLU A 43 16.88 -10.89 -7.23
N THR A 44 15.55 -11.05 -7.16
CA THR A 44 14.67 -10.94 -8.34
C THR A 44 14.27 -9.50 -8.70
N GLY A 45 14.66 -8.51 -7.87
CA GLY A 45 14.27 -7.10 -8.03
C GLY A 45 12.80 -6.81 -7.71
N LEU A 46 12.01 -7.81 -7.30
CA LEU A 46 10.60 -7.62 -6.94
C LEU A 46 10.44 -6.69 -5.72
N PHE A 47 11.43 -6.71 -4.82
CA PHE A 47 11.42 -5.86 -3.63
C PHE A 47 11.44 -4.36 -3.99
N ASP A 48 12.17 -3.98 -5.04
CA ASP A 48 12.26 -2.60 -5.51
C ASP A 48 10.89 -2.10 -6.00
N TYR A 49 10.20 -2.90 -6.82
CA TYR A 49 8.86 -2.58 -7.32
C TYR A 49 7.84 -2.44 -6.19
N VAL A 50 7.90 -3.36 -5.21
CA VAL A 50 7.03 -3.31 -4.01
C VAL A 50 7.25 -2.01 -3.24
N LYS A 51 8.50 -1.57 -3.09
CA LYS A 51 8.84 -0.36 -2.32
C LYS A 51 8.51 0.93 -3.06
N VAL A 52 8.66 0.96 -4.37
CA VAL A 52 8.21 2.08 -5.21
C VAL A 52 6.68 2.18 -5.16
N ALA A 53 5.96 1.06 -5.27
CA ALA A 53 4.51 1.05 -5.13
C ALA A 53 4.06 1.50 -3.73
N GLU A 54 4.76 1.08 -2.67
CA GLU A 54 4.51 1.53 -1.30
C GLU A 54 4.68 3.06 -1.16
N LEU A 55 5.74 3.62 -1.76
CA LEU A 55 5.96 5.07 -1.79
C LEU A 55 4.82 5.81 -2.50
N LEU A 56 4.43 5.35 -3.69
CA LEU A 56 3.35 5.98 -4.48
C LEU A 56 2.02 5.94 -3.74
N VAL A 57 1.66 4.80 -3.14
CA VAL A 57 0.47 4.67 -2.29
C VAL A 57 0.56 5.63 -1.10
N GLY A 58 1.72 5.72 -0.45
CA GLY A 58 1.95 6.63 0.65
C GLY A 58 1.70 8.09 0.28
N LEU A 59 2.22 8.53 -0.87
CA LEU A 59 1.98 9.87 -1.42
C LEU A 59 0.50 10.10 -1.72
N CYS A 60 -0.17 9.17 -2.40
CA CYS A 60 -1.60 9.24 -2.68
C CYS A 60 -2.44 9.38 -1.39
N LEU A 61 -2.10 8.65 -0.33
CA LEU A 61 -2.79 8.73 0.95
C LEU A 61 -2.51 10.04 1.70
N VAL A 62 -1.29 10.59 1.62
CA VAL A 62 -0.94 11.86 2.29
C VAL A 62 -1.57 13.06 1.58
N PHE A 63 -1.57 13.08 0.25
CA PHE A 63 -2.21 14.14 -0.53
C PHE A 63 -3.72 13.93 -0.72
N ASN A 64 -4.30 12.90 -0.09
CA ASN A 64 -5.71 12.54 -0.21
C ASN A 64 -6.17 12.38 -1.67
N ARG A 65 -5.26 11.97 -2.57
CA ARG A 65 -5.50 11.85 -4.01
C ARG A 65 -5.57 10.37 -4.39
N PHE A 66 -6.60 9.99 -5.14
CA PHE A 66 -6.84 8.60 -5.56
C PHE A 66 -6.87 7.59 -4.39
N VAL A 67 -7.37 8.00 -3.22
CA VAL A 67 -7.39 7.18 -2.00
C VAL A 67 -7.98 5.78 -2.19
N PRO A 68 -9.14 5.61 -2.86
CA PRO A 68 -9.70 4.26 -3.04
C PRO A 68 -8.79 3.34 -3.88
N LEU A 69 -8.15 3.89 -4.92
CA LEU A 69 -7.20 3.12 -5.73
C LEU A 69 -5.94 2.76 -4.93
N ALA A 70 -5.41 3.73 -4.17
CA ALA A 70 -4.22 3.54 -3.35
C ALA A 70 -4.41 2.43 -2.29
N LEU A 71 -5.58 2.38 -1.64
CA LEU A 71 -5.91 1.34 -0.65
C LEU A 71 -5.99 -0.07 -1.26
N VAL A 72 -6.52 -0.20 -2.49
CA VAL A 72 -6.57 -1.48 -3.21
C VAL A 72 -5.17 -1.97 -3.55
N ILE A 73 -4.28 -1.09 -4.00
CA ILE A 73 -2.86 -1.43 -4.25
C ILE A 73 -2.14 -1.75 -2.94
N ALA A 74 -2.45 -1.03 -1.86
CA ALA A 74 -1.85 -1.25 -0.54
C ALA A 74 -2.18 -2.63 0.05
N LEU A 75 -3.32 -3.24 -0.33
CA LEU A 75 -3.79 -4.50 0.25
C LEU A 75 -2.85 -5.69 -0.03
N PRO A 76 -2.51 -6.04 -1.29
CA PRO A 76 -1.55 -7.12 -1.55
C PRO A 76 -0.16 -6.82 -0.97
N LEU A 77 0.28 -5.55 -0.97
CA LEU A 77 1.57 -5.15 -0.38
C LEU A 77 1.57 -5.40 1.15
N GLY A 78 0.52 -4.97 1.84
CA GLY A 78 0.34 -5.18 3.27
C GLY A 78 0.26 -6.66 3.63
N LEU A 79 -0.41 -7.48 2.82
CA LEU A 79 -0.51 -8.93 3.03
C LEU A 79 0.85 -9.63 2.94
N VAL A 80 1.70 -9.26 1.99
CA VAL A 80 3.06 -9.82 1.86
C VAL A 80 3.90 -9.47 3.10
N VAL A 81 3.84 -8.22 3.54
CA VAL A 81 4.55 -7.75 4.75
C VAL A 81 4.01 -8.43 6.01
N PHE A 82 2.69 -8.62 6.10
CA PHE A 82 2.02 -9.33 7.19
C PHE A 82 2.41 -10.81 7.23
N TYR A 83 2.39 -11.48 6.08
CA TYR A 83 2.78 -12.88 5.94
C TYR A 83 4.22 -13.10 6.39
N ASN A 84 5.15 -12.24 5.94
CA ASN A 84 6.54 -12.29 6.38
C ASN A 84 6.69 -12.03 7.90
N SER A 85 5.96 -11.06 8.44
CA SER A 85 6.12 -10.63 9.84
C SER A 85 5.48 -11.58 10.87
N ILE A 86 4.36 -12.22 10.52
CA ILE A 86 3.58 -13.04 11.46
C ILE A 86 3.77 -14.53 11.18
N VAL A 87 3.51 -14.95 9.94
CA VAL A 87 3.50 -16.38 9.58
C VAL A 87 4.91 -16.92 9.53
N LEU A 88 5.80 -16.25 8.79
CA LEU A 88 7.18 -16.73 8.58
C LEU A 88 8.11 -16.47 9.77
N ASN A 89 7.86 -15.42 10.55
CA ASN A 89 8.61 -15.18 11.78
C ASN A 89 8.00 -15.85 13.02
N LEU A 90 6.88 -16.58 12.88
CA LEU A 90 6.15 -17.26 13.96
C LEU A 90 5.79 -16.34 15.15
N ARG A 91 5.69 -15.02 14.92
CA ARG A 91 5.44 -14.02 15.96
C ARG A 91 3.95 -13.83 16.22
N PHE A 92 3.23 -14.93 16.45
CA PHE A 92 1.78 -14.91 16.70
C PHE A 92 1.41 -14.12 17.96
N GLU A 93 2.29 -14.03 18.94
CA GLU A 93 2.10 -13.18 20.14
C GLU A 93 2.00 -11.68 19.79
N ARG A 94 2.53 -11.26 18.63
CA ARG A 94 2.49 -9.86 18.18
C ARG A 94 1.29 -9.53 17.32
N LEU A 95 0.35 -10.46 17.13
CA LEU A 95 -0.90 -10.22 16.38
C LEU A 95 -1.73 -9.08 16.97
N LEU A 96 -1.78 -8.97 18.30
CA LEU A 96 -2.49 -7.89 19.02
C LEU A 96 -1.54 -6.79 19.52
N SER A 97 -0.25 -6.90 19.22
CA SER A 97 0.74 -5.90 19.60
C SER A 97 0.71 -4.73 18.63
N PHE A 98 1.14 -3.55 19.08
CA PHE A 98 1.37 -2.37 18.23
C PHE A 98 2.59 -2.53 17.32
N TYR A 99 2.81 -3.74 16.80
CA TYR A 99 3.84 -3.99 15.82
C TYR A 99 3.46 -3.30 14.52
N MET A 100 4.31 -2.37 14.08
CA MET A 100 3.97 -1.39 13.05
C MET A 100 3.46 -2.02 11.74
N ALA A 101 4.01 -3.15 11.31
CA ALA A 101 3.58 -3.86 10.10
C ALA A 101 2.14 -4.41 10.20
N VAL A 102 1.79 -4.96 11.35
CA VAL A 102 0.46 -5.53 11.63
C VAL A 102 -0.56 -4.40 11.71
N TRP A 103 -0.23 -3.33 12.44
CA TRP A 103 -1.10 -2.17 12.59
C TRP A 103 -1.37 -1.45 11.26
N CYS A 104 -0.36 -1.35 10.39
CA CYS A 104 -0.55 -0.77 9.05
C CYS A 104 -1.52 -1.60 8.19
N THR A 105 -1.44 -2.93 8.27
CA THR A 105 -2.34 -3.83 7.55
C THR A 105 -3.78 -3.68 8.07
N TYR A 106 -3.96 -3.63 9.40
CA TYR A 106 -5.28 -3.39 9.99
C TYR A 106 -5.85 -2.02 9.62
N MET A 107 -5.05 -0.96 9.70
CA MET A 107 -5.45 0.39 9.28
C MET A 107 -5.86 0.43 7.80
N ASN A 108 -5.12 -0.25 6.93
CA ASN A 108 -5.47 -0.34 5.51
C ASN A 108 -6.82 -1.04 5.31
N VAL A 109 -7.07 -2.15 6.01
CA VAL A 109 -8.36 -2.88 5.95
C VAL A 109 -9.50 -2.01 6.47
N VAL A 110 -9.32 -1.33 7.61
CA VAL A 110 -10.33 -0.41 8.18
C VAL A 110 -10.64 0.73 7.21
N LEU A 111 -9.62 1.33 6.59
CA LEU A 111 -9.81 2.37 5.58
C LEU A 111 -10.52 1.83 4.34
N LEU A 112 -10.21 0.61 3.91
CA LEU A 112 -10.90 -0.03 2.79
C LEU A 112 -12.39 -0.22 3.08
N PHE A 113 -12.75 -0.60 4.32
CA PHE A 113 -14.14 -0.62 4.77
C PHE A 113 -14.77 0.78 4.87
N ALA A 114 -14.03 1.81 5.31
CA ALA A 114 -14.53 3.18 5.35
C ALA A 114 -14.89 3.71 3.93
N TYR A 115 -14.11 3.33 2.92
CA TYR A 115 -14.35 3.69 1.52
C TYR A 115 -15.22 2.67 0.76
N ILE A 116 -15.94 1.77 1.46
CA ILE A 116 -16.76 0.72 0.83
C ILE A 116 -17.76 1.24 -0.19
N ARG A 117 -18.30 2.45 0.04
CA ARG A 117 -19.23 3.13 -0.89
C ARG A 117 -18.67 3.27 -2.31
N TYR A 118 -17.37 3.44 -2.45
CA TYR A 118 -16.70 3.57 -3.76
C TYR A 118 -16.38 2.20 -4.39
N TYR A 119 -16.27 1.13 -3.60
CA TYR A 119 -15.98 -0.23 -4.09
C TYR A 119 -17.24 -1.03 -4.47
N ILE A 120 -18.39 -0.73 -3.86
CA ILE A 120 -19.68 -1.36 -4.20
C ILE A 120 -19.99 -1.38 -5.71
N PRO A 121 -19.85 -0.28 -6.49
CA PRO A 121 -20.11 -0.32 -7.93
C PRO A 121 -19.12 -1.21 -8.69
N MET A 122 -17.89 -1.40 -8.17
CA MET A 122 -16.86 -2.26 -8.76
C MET A 122 -17.14 -3.75 -8.52
N LEU A 123 -17.94 -4.09 -7.52
CA LEU A 123 -18.37 -5.45 -7.18
C LEU A 123 -19.66 -5.90 -7.90
N LYS A 124 -20.18 -5.10 -8.85
CA LYS A 124 -21.37 -5.46 -9.63
C LYS A 124 -21.09 -6.68 -10.53
N PHE A 125 -21.89 -7.74 -10.37
CA PHE A 125 -21.77 -9.01 -11.10
C PHE A 125 -21.83 -8.91 -12.63
N LYS A 126 -22.48 -7.88 -13.17
CA LYS A 126 -22.52 -7.57 -14.60
C LYS A 126 -22.17 -6.10 -14.77
N ALA A 127 -20.91 -5.82 -15.03
CA ALA A 127 -20.48 -4.49 -15.48
C ALA A 127 -20.73 -4.39 -16.99
N PRO A 128 -21.51 -3.40 -17.49
CA PRO A 128 -21.54 -3.11 -18.92
C PRO A 128 -20.15 -2.67 -19.37
N VAL A 129 -19.72 -3.11 -20.56
CA VAL A 129 -18.43 -2.71 -21.14
C VAL A 129 -18.47 -1.20 -21.40
N GLY A 130 -17.48 -0.46 -20.88
CA GLY A 130 -17.42 0.99 -21.03
C GLY A 130 -17.26 1.40 -22.49
N GLU A 131 -17.95 2.45 -22.89
CA GLU A 131 -17.81 3.04 -24.23
C GLU A 131 -16.66 4.05 -24.25
N VAL A 132 -16.11 4.32 -25.43
CA VAL A 132 -15.06 5.35 -25.62
C VAL A 132 -15.54 6.75 -25.17
N GLN A 133 -16.86 6.95 -25.08
CA GLN A 133 -17.47 8.17 -24.55
C GLN A 133 -17.22 8.37 -23.06
N ASP A 134 -17.01 7.30 -22.29
CA ASP A 134 -16.72 7.33 -20.85
C ASP A 134 -15.33 7.92 -20.53
N LEU A 135 -14.42 7.98 -21.51
CA LEU A 135 -13.16 8.73 -21.36
C LEU A 135 -13.41 10.23 -21.10
N LYS A 136 -14.57 10.78 -21.49
CA LYS A 136 -14.91 12.17 -21.13
C LYS A 136 -15.15 12.35 -19.64
N LEU A 137 -15.52 11.30 -18.91
CA LEU A 137 -15.69 11.34 -17.46
C LEU A 137 -14.36 11.55 -16.72
N LEU A 138 -13.21 11.21 -17.33
CA LEU A 138 -11.89 11.53 -16.77
C LEU A 138 -11.70 13.04 -16.58
N LYS A 139 -12.23 13.88 -17.49
CA LYS A 139 -12.14 15.35 -17.33
C LYS A 139 -12.88 15.84 -16.07
N ASN A 140 -13.99 15.20 -15.72
CA ASN A 140 -14.78 15.54 -14.53
C ASN A 140 -14.08 15.09 -13.23
N ILE A 141 -13.27 14.03 -13.26
CA ILE A 141 -12.48 13.57 -12.11
C ILE A 141 -11.38 14.59 -11.74
N PHE A 142 -10.83 15.30 -12.72
CA PHE A 142 -9.85 16.37 -12.47
C PHE A 142 -10.50 17.72 -12.12
N ALA A 143 -11.78 17.93 -12.43
CA ALA A 143 -12.51 19.17 -12.15
C ALA A 143 -13.22 19.22 -10.77
N SER A 144 -13.31 18.09 -10.06
CA SER A 144 -14.11 17.96 -8.83
C SER A 144 -13.57 18.71 -7.58
N ASP A 145 -12.45 19.41 -7.67
CA ASP A 145 -11.86 20.14 -6.52
C ASP A 145 -12.53 21.49 -6.22
N ASP A 146 -13.41 22.03 -7.08
CA ASP A 146 -14.02 23.35 -6.86
C ASP A 146 -15.34 23.34 -6.03
N ASP A 147 -16.01 22.19 -5.85
CA ASP A 147 -17.35 22.14 -5.24
C ASP A 147 -17.39 21.63 -3.78
N ALA A 148 -16.28 21.14 -3.23
CA ALA A 148 -16.24 20.61 -1.86
C ALA A 148 -16.13 21.69 -0.77
N THR A 149 -15.86 22.96 -1.12
CA THR A 149 -15.76 24.08 -0.17
C THR A 149 -17.11 24.75 0.15
N ARG A 150 -18.24 24.18 -0.32
CA ARG A 150 -19.59 24.71 -0.06
C ARG A 150 -20.57 23.62 0.39
N ARG A 151 -20.29 22.91 1.48
CA ARG A 151 -21.32 22.23 2.29
C ARG A 151 -20.94 22.21 3.76
#